data_AF-A0A1J0RD21-F1
#
_entry.id   AF-A0A1J0RD21-F1
#
_cell.length_a   1.000
_cell.length_b   1.000
_cell.length_c   1.000
_cell.angle_alpha   90.00
_cell.angle_beta   90.00
_cell.angle_gamma   90.00
#
_symmetry.space_group_name_H-M   'P 1'
#
loop_
_entity.id
_entity.type
_entity.pdbx_description
1 polymer ?
#
loop_
_entity_poly.entity_id
_entity_poly.type
_entity_poly.pdbx_seq_one_letter_code
_entity_poly.pdbx_strand_id
1 'polypeptide(L)'
;MVHGPGSHATNTHQGSTGDSFKCRLLGSGTTGSLSSAAQGIDVFSMAGYIKMPAADEEVTLEPAENLKQGKGEGIEPWKSAYEDVKGALLETNTDTQNESATLDARPDLKEAVKKLLLPKGASDNSHIEDKITEIFGSKEEEKLKQVENAIDDTTIPAGVAQSENEQRLGSINIEDKLAKILSYYQLRNSKTLVDLKNKLSNTAKITEPKSAEEKGKVCNSKGKDKQQECEKLKEKGCVFNPKGDEGKKCTLSEEGKQAAQKANKETGDATSKASDKKKQEERKYG
;
A
#
# COMPACT_ATOMS: atom_id res chain seq x y z
N MET A 1 -40.22 -19.64 -7.21
CA MET A 1 -40.57 -20.30 -8.48
C MET A 1 -42.04 -20.08 -8.72
N VAL A 2 -42.39 -19.43 -9.83
CA VAL A 2 -43.79 -19.42 -10.30
C VAL A 2 -43.93 -20.69 -11.13
N HIS A 3 -44.75 -21.64 -10.68
CA HIS A 3 -45.09 -22.79 -11.49
C HIS A 3 -45.81 -22.28 -12.73
N GLY A 4 -45.33 -22.66 -13.92
CA GLY A 4 -45.92 -22.22 -15.19
C GLY A 4 -47.42 -22.53 -15.18
N PRO A 5 -48.27 -21.64 -15.71
CA PRO A 5 -49.69 -21.89 -15.78
C PRO A 5 -49.88 -23.10 -16.70
N GLY A 6 -50.13 -24.27 -16.13
CA GLY A 6 -50.72 -25.34 -16.91
C GLY A 6 -51.99 -24.78 -17.52
N SER A 7 -52.22 -25.01 -18.81
CA SER A 7 -53.41 -24.50 -19.53
C SER A 7 -54.73 -25.16 -19.08
N HIS A 8 -54.74 -25.82 -17.92
CA HIS A 8 -55.92 -26.40 -17.30
C HIS A 8 -56.36 -25.52 -16.13
N ALA A 9 -57.63 -25.12 -16.15
CA ALA A 9 -58.25 -24.29 -15.11
C ALA A 9 -58.21 -24.92 -13.70
N THR A 10 -57.88 -26.21 -13.63
CA THR A 10 -57.55 -26.94 -12.41
C THR A 10 -56.07 -27.31 -12.51
N ASN A 11 -55.21 -26.65 -11.72
CA ASN A 11 -53.81 -27.06 -11.55
C ASN A 11 -53.76 -28.39 -10.78
N THR A 12 -54.39 -29.43 -11.31
CA THR A 12 -54.31 -30.76 -10.74
C THR A 12 -52.91 -31.27 -11.05
N HIS A 13 -52.09 -31.40 -10.02
CA HIS A 13 -50.74 -31.97 -10.13
C HIS A 13 -50.77 -33.48 -10.46
N GLN A 14 -51.98 -34.04 -10.62
CA GLN A 14 -52.28 -35.37 -11.10
C GLN A 14 -53.07 -35.28 -12.42
N GLY A 15 -52.94 -36.32 -13.25
CA GLY A 15 -53.71 -36.43 -14.49
C GLY A 15 -55.22 -36.51 -14.21
N SER A 16 -56.03 -35.82 -15.01
CA SER A 16 -57.49 -35.87 -14.94
C SER A 16 -58.00 -37.32 -14.87
N THR A 17 -59.00 -37.55 -14.01
CA THR A 17 -59.67 -38.85 -13.87
C THR A 17 -60.32 -39.33 -15.18
N GLY A 18 -60.58 -38.40 -16.13
CA GLY A 18 -60.96 -38.67 -17.52
C GLY A 18 -59.87 -38.29 -18.54
N ASP A 19 -59.57 -39.24 -19.41
CA ASP A 19 -58.81 -39.19 -20.68
C ASP A 19 -57.26 -39.06 -20.70
N SER A 20 -56.65 -40.11 -21.28
CA SER A 20 -55.33 -40.29 -21.93
C SER A 20 -54.02 -39.84 -21.25
N PHE A 21 -53.99 -38.94 -20.28
CA PHE A 21 -52.75 -38.43 -19.68
C PHE A 21 -52.68 -38.69 -18.18
N LYS A 22 -52.26 -39.91 -17.79
CA LYS A 22 -52.11 -40.30 -16.38
C LYS A 22 -50.64 -40.46 -16.03
N CYS A 23 -50.14 -39.63 -15.12
CA CYS A 23 -48.84 -39.84 -14.47
C CYS A 23 -49.02 -40.74 -13.24
N ARG A 24 -49.00 -42.06 -13.45
CA ARG A 24 -49.23 -43.04 -12.38
C ARG A 24 -48.26 -42.93 -11.21
N LEU A 25 -47.07 -42.37 -11.46
CA LEU A 25 -46.05 -42.12 -10.44
C LEU A 25 -46.52 -41.16 -9.34
N LEU A 26 -47.41 -40.21 -9.67
CA LEU A 26 -47.92 -39.21 -8.72
C LEU A 26 -49.27 -39.60 -8.10
N GLY A 27 -49.84 -40.75 -8.48
CA GLY A 27 -51.13 -41.20 -7.95
C GLY A 27 -50.96 -41.96 -6.63
N SER A 28 -51.81 -41.67 -5.66
CA SER A 28 -51.81 -42.29 -4.32
C SER A 28 -53.00 -43.23 -4.04
N GLY A 29 -54.04 -43.17 -4.88
CA GLY A 29 -55.24 -44.00 -4.76
C GLY A 29 -55.15 -45.42 -5.33
N THR A 30 -56.29 -46.11 -5.34
CA THR A 30 -56.43 -47.47 -5.88
C THR A 30 -56.63 -47.48 -7.41
N THR A 31 -57.03 -46.35 -7.99
CA THR A 31 -57.25 -46.17 -9.43
C THR A 31 -56.34 -45.08 -9.97
N GLY A 32 -55.42 -45.44 -10.86
CA GLY A 32 -54.52 -44.48 -11.51
C GLY A 32 -53.17 -44.26 -10.82
N SER A 33 -52.83 -45.06 -9.80
CA SER A 33 -51.49 -45.12 -9.20
C SER A 33 -50.65 -46.28 -9.75
N LEU A 34 -49.43 -46.46 -9.21
CA LEU A 34 -48.58 -47.62 -9.43
C LEU A 34 -49.01 -48.87 -8.65
N SER A 35 -49.90 -48.74 -7.67
CA SER A 35 -50.29 -49.80 -6.74
C SER A 35 -51.75 -50.21 -6.93
N SER A 36 -52.07 -51.47 -6.63
CA SER A 36 -53.45 -51.97 -6.59
C SER A 36 -54.18 -51.64 -5.27
N ALA A 37 -53.48 -51.02 -4.32
CA ALA A 37 -54.01 -50.55 -3.04
C ALA A 37 -53.52 -49.12 -2.77
N ALA A 38 -54.25 -48.36 -1.93
CA ALA A 38 -53.81 -47.03 -1.51
C ALA A 38 -52.41 -47.07 -0.86
N GLN A 39 -51.63 -46.01 -1.04
CA GLN A 39 -50.23 -45.96 -0.57
C GLN A 39 -50.10 -46.15 0.95
N GLY A 40 -51.07 -45.69 1.74
CA GLY A 40 -51.13 -45.93 3.18
C GLY A 40 -50.09 -45.17 4.00
N ILE A 41 -49.15 -44.48 3.34
CA ILE A 41 -48.15 -43.58 3.90
C ILE A 41 -47.97 -42.38 2.96
N ASP A 42 -47.58 -41.24 3.50
CA ASP A 42 -47.15 -40.12 2.69
C ASP A 42 -45.78 -40.45 2.06
N VAL A 43 -45.64 -40.19 0.76
CA VAL A 43 -44.38 -40.38 0.03
C VAL A 43 -43.85 -39.02 -0.42
N PHE A 44 -42.61 -38.73 -0.04
CA PHE A 44 -41.95 -37.47 -0.36
C PHE A 44 -40.94 -37.66 -1.49
N SER A 45 -40.96 -36.76 -2.47
CA SER A 45 -40.06 -36.75 -3.63
C SER A 45 -39.44 -35.38 -3.83
N MET A 46 -38.38 -35.32 -4.65
CA MET A 46 -37.63 -34.08 -4.91
C MET A 46 -37.16 -33.40 -3.62
N ALA A 47 -36.56 -34.18 -2.72
CA ALA A 47 -36.15 -33.73 -1.39
C ALA A 47 -37.29 -33.03 -0.64
N GLY A 48 -38.42 -33.72 -0.45
CA GLY A 48 -39.55 -33.20 0.32
C GLY A 48 -40.43 -32.16 -0.39
N TYR A 49 -40.04 -31.70 -1.58
CA TYR A 49 -40.80 -30.67 -2.30
C TYR A 49 -42.16 -31.17 -2.80
N ILE A 50 -42.23 -32.43 -3.25
CA ILE A 50 -43.48 -33.05 -3.71
C ILE A 50 -43.93 -34.04 -2.66
N LYS A 51 -45.11 -33.82 -2.09
CA LYS A 51 -45.79 -34.78 -1.21
C LYS A 51 -46.87 -35.52 -1.99
N MET A 52 -46.74 -36.83 -2.08
CA MET A 52 -47.80 -37.75 -2.47
C MET A 52 -48.52 -38.23 -1.20
N PRO A 53 -49.81 -37.94 -1.03
CA PRO A 53 -50.53 -38.25 0.20
C PRO A 53 -50.79 -39.75 0.37
N ALA A 54 -50.98 -40.21 1.61
CA ALA A 54 -51.33 -41.60 1.93
C ALA A 54 -52.70 -42.03 1.38
N ALA A 55 -53.61 -41.08 1.21
CA ALA A 55 -54.98 -41.25 0.71
C ALA A 55 -55.09 -40.83 -0.77
N ASP A 56 -56.22 -41.17 -1.40
CA ASP A 56 -56.53 -40.83 -2.80
C ASP A 56 -56.83 -39.34 -2.95
N GLU A 57 -55.79 -38.52 -2.86
CA GLU A 57 -55.79 -37.07 -2.88
C GLU A 57 -54.71 -36.55 -3.84
N GLU A 58 -54.82 -35.28 -4.23
CA GLU A 58 -53.84 -34.63 -5.11
C GLU A 58 -52.48 -34.46 -4.42
N VAL A 59 -51.40 -34.55 -5.20
CA VAL A 59 -50.06 -34.23 -4.69
C VAL A 59 -49.97 -32.75 -4.31
N THR A 60 -49.30 -32.45 -3.21
CA THR A 60 -49.08 -31.08 -2.76
C THR A 60 -47.62 -30.68 -2.95
N LEU A 61 -47.41 -29.40 -3.25
CA LEU A 61 -46.07 -28.82 -3.41
C LEU A 61 -45.73 -27.95 -2.20
N GLU A 62 -44.53 -28.12 -1.66
CA GLU A 62 -44.07 -27.35 -0.52
C GLU A 62 -43.80 -25.88 -0.93
N PRO A 63 -44.39 -24.87 -0.26
CA PRO A 63 -44.14 -23.47 -0.58
C PRO A 63 -42.69 -23.07 -0.38
N ALA A 64 -42.23 -22.13 -1.20
CA ALA A 64 -40.86 -21.63 -1.17
C ALA A 64 -40.42 -21.12 0.22
N GLU A 65 -41.32 -20.55 1.01
CA GLU A 65 -40.99 -20.10 2.38
C GLU A 65 -40.65 -21.27 3.32
N ASN A 66 -41.32 -22.40 3.18
CA ASN A 66 -41.05 -23.59 3.97
C ASN A 66 -39.74 -24.24 3.53
N LEU A 67 -39.48 -24.31 2.21
CA LEU A 67 -38.20 -24.77 1.65
C LEU A 67 -37.01 -23.96 2.17
N LYS A 68 -37.12 -22.62 2.21
CA LYS A 68 -36.08 -21.74 2.77
C LYS A 68 -35.87 -21.95 4.27
N GLN A 69 -36.92 -22.31 5.00
CA GLN A 69 -36.90 -22.43 6.45
C GLN A 69 -36.61 -23.85 6.95
N GLY A 70 -36.59 -24.86 6.07
CA GLY A 70 -36.51 -26.27 6.47
C GLY A 70 -37.77 -26.76 7.19
N LYS A 71 -38.91 -26.10 7.00
CA LYS A 71 -40.20 -26.49 7.62
C LYS A 71 -40.96 -27.52 6.77
N GLY A 72 -40.68 -28.80 6.99
CA GLY A 72 -41.36 -29.89 6.28
C GLY A 72 -40.55 -31.18 6.35
N GLU A 73 -41.12 -32.28 5.89
CA GLU A 73 -40.42 -33.57 5.90
C GLU A 73 -39.51 -33.70 4.67
N GLY A 74 -38.22 -34.00 4.91
CA GLY A 74 -37.25 -34.26 3.85
C GLY A 74 -36.72 -33.04 3.09
N ILE A 75 -37.02 -31.81 3.53
CA ILE A 75 -36.65 -30.57 2.80
C ILE A 75 -35.33 -29.91 3.24
N GLU A 76 -34.58 -30.51 4.15
CA GLU A 76 -33.26 -30.00 4.59
C GLU A 76 -32.30 -29.70 3.42
N PRO A 77 -32.26 -30.47 2.32
CA PRO A 77 -31.41 -30.14 1.17
C PRO A 77 -31.74 -28.78 0.53
N TRP A 78 -33.02 -28.37 0.52
CA TRP A 78 -33.44 -27.08 -0.02
C TRP A 78 -33.01 -25.92 0.87
N LYS A 79 -33.12 -26.08 2.18
CA LYS A 79 -32.64 -25.09 3.15
C LYS A 79 -31.12 -24.93 3.04
N SER A 80 -30.37 -26.03 3.00
CA SER A 80 -28.91 -26.01 2.84
C SER A 80 -28.51 -25.26 1.57
N ALA A 81 -29.11 -25.60 0.42
CA ALA A 81 -28.80 -24.91 -0.83
C ALA A 81 -29.16 -23.41 -0.80
N TYR A 82 -30.25 -23.04 -0.13
CA TYR A 82 -30.63 -21.64 0.05
C TYR A 82 -29.63 -20.89 0.94
N GLU A 83 -29.20 -21.49 2.05
CA GLU A 83 -28.20 -20.93 2.97
C GLU A 83 -26.84 -20.79 2.30
N ASP A 84 -26.41 -21.76 1.49
CA ASP A 84 -25.14 -21.72 0.75
C ASP A 84 -25.14 -20.59 -0.30
N VAL A 85 -26.19 -20.48 -1.11
CA VAL A 85 -26.30 -19.40 -2.10
C VAL A 85 -26.39 -18.04 -1.42
N LYS A 86 -27.17 -17.93 -0.35
CA LYS A 86 -27.29 -16.70 0.44
C LYS A 86 -25.94 -16.34 1.09
N GLY A 87 -25.21 -17.32 1.59
CA GLY A 87 -23.87 -17.18 2.15
C GLY A 87 -22.86 -16.71 1.11
N ALA A 88 -22.85 -17.30 -0.08
CA ALA A 88 -21.98 -16.87 -1.20
C ALA A 88 -22.30 -15.45 -1.70
N LEU A 89 -23.57 -15.02 -1.63
CA LEU A 89 -23.97 -13.63 -1.89
C LEU A 89 -23.59 -12.66 -0.75
N LEU A 90 -23.40 -13.20 0.47
CA LEU A 90 -23.04 -12.49 1.70
C LEU A 90 -21.55 -12.58 2.05
N GLU A 91 -20.72 -13.27 1.27
CA GLU A 91 -19.29 -12.95 1.17
C GLU A 91 -19.21 -11.54 0.58
N THR A 92 -19.52 -10.58 1.44
CA THR A 92 -19.65 -9.19 1.11
C THR A 92 -18.28 -8.71 0.72
N ASN A 93 -18.25 -7.98 -0.39
CA ASN A 93 -17.10 -7.29 -0.97
C ASN A 93 -16.24 -6.45 0.01
N THR A 94 -16.56 -6.37 1.30
CA THR A 94 -15.87 -5.55 2.31
C THR A 94 -14.39 -5.88 2.42
N ASP A 95 -14.00 -7.14 2.33
CA ASP A 95 -12.59 -7.55 2.46
C ASP A 95 -11.76 -7.21 1.21
N THR A 96 -12.43 -6.84 0.12
CA THR A 96 -11.82 -6.54 -1.19
C THR A 96 -12.05 -5.09 -1.63
N GLN A 97 -12.73 -4.29 -0.80
CA GLN A 97 -13.09 -2.91 -1.11
C GLN A 97 -12.34 -1.96 -0.18
N ASN A 98 -11.93 -0.82 -0.74
CA ASN A 98 -11.41 0.28 0.06
C ASN A 98 -12.51 0.83 0.97
N GLU A 99 -12.12 1.21 2.19
CA GLU A 99 -13.02 1.92 3.11
C GLU A 99 -13.46 3.25 2.49
N SER A 100 -14.76 3.56 2.55
CA SER A 100 -15.35 4.77 1.92
C SER A 100 -15.91 5.79 2.92
N ALA A 101 -15.80 5.54 4.23
CA ALA A 101 -16.24 6.48 5.25
C ALA A 101 -15.34 7.74 5.28
N THR A 102 -15.69 8.73 6.12
CA THR A 102 -14.79 9.85 6.43
C THR A 102 -13.45 9.33 6.95
N LEU A 103 -12.37 10.08 6.74
CA LEU A 103 -11.02 9.58 7.03
C LEU A 103 -10.81 9.21 8.50
N ASP A 104 -11.51 9.87 9.42
CA ASP A 104 -11.48 9.55 10.84
C ASP A 104 -12.41 8.40 11.26
N ALA A 105 -13.24 7.87 10.36
CA ALA A 105 -14.09 6.71 10.59
C ALA A 105 -13.50 5.41 9.99
N ARG A 106 -12.36 5.52 9.29
CA ARG A 106 -11.64 4.45 8.60
C ARG A 106 -10.71 3.66 9.55
N PRO A 107 -11.07 2.43 9.98
CA PRO A 107 -10.29 1.71 10.98
C PRO A 107 -8.84 1.46 10.55
N ASP A 108 -8.59 1.07 9.30
CA ASP A 108 -7.23 0.81 8.81
C ASP A 108 -6.38 2.09 8.76
N LEU A 109 -6.97 3.21 8.32
CA LEU A 109 -6.29 4.49 8.31
C LEU A 109 -5.95 4.97 9.73
N LYS A 110 -6.87 4.81 10.69
CA LYS A 110 -6.63 5.15 12.10
C LYS A 110 -5.49 4.32 12.68
N GLU A 111 -5.45 3.03 12.37
CA GLU A 111 -4.39 2.15 12.84
C GLU A 111 -3.03 2.51 12.22
N ALA A 112 -3.00 2.84 10.93
CA ALA A 112 -1.78 3.30 10.25
C ALA A 112 -1.24 4.60 10.87
N VAL A 113 -2.10 5.60 11.09
CA VAL A 113 -1.73 6.87 11.74
C VAL A 113 -1.17 6.61 13.14
N LYS A 114 -1.85 5.79 13.93
CA LYS A 114 -1.40 5.42 15.28
C LYS A 114 -0.03 4.74 15.29
N LYS A 115 0.23 3.82 14.36
CA LYS A 115 1.48 3.04 14.34
C LYS A 115 2.66 3.79 13.72
N LEU A 116 2.42 4.57 12.68
CA LEU A 116 3.47 5.13 11.83
C LEU A 116 3.76 6.61 12.10
N LEU A 117 2.77 7.36 12.60
CA LEU A 117 2.82 8.82 12.59
C LEU A 117 2.69 9.44 13.99
N LEU A 118 2.24 8.67 14.98
CA LEU A 118 2.13 9.13 16.37
C LEU A 118 3.30 8.63 17.25
N PRO A 119 3.80 9.46 18.18
CA PRO A 119 4.75 9.02 19.19
C PRO A 119 4.17 7.91 20.09
N LYS A 120 5.04 7.04 20.62
CA LYS A 120 4.63 6.05 21.61
C LYS A 120 3.95 6.74 22.81
N GLY A 121 2.67 6.42 23.02
CA GLY A 121 1.85 6.94 24.13
C GLY A 121 0.77 7.94 23.72
N ALA A 122 0.82 8.51 22.51
CA ALA A 122 -0.27 9.32 21.95
C ALA A 122 -1.14 8.42 21.07
N SER A 123 -2.28 7.95 21.60
CA SER A 123 -3.11 6.94 20.89
C SER A 123 -4.61 7.07 21.11
N ASP A 124 -5.03 8.08 21.84
CA ASP A 124 -6.43 8.47 21.96
C ASP A 124 -6.93 9.11 20.66
N ASN A 125 -8.25 9.06 20.48
CA ASN A 125 -8.89 9.38 19.21
C ASN A 125 -8.63 10.83 18.76
N SER A 126 -8.54 11.80 19.66
CA SER A 126 -8.28 13.20 19.28
C SER A 126 -6.92 13.34 18.61
N HIS A 127 -5.86 12.71 19.13
CA HIS A 127 -4.54 12.77 18.51
C HIS A 127 -4.52 12.14 17.11
N ILE A 128 -5.29 11.08 16.89
CA ILE A 128 -5.41 10.45 15.56
C ILE A 128 -6.12 11.39 14.60
N GLU A 129 -7.24 11.98 15.02
CA GLU A 129 -8.03 12.91 14.22
C GLU A 129 -7.28 14.19 13.86
N ASP A 130 -6.54 14.74 14.82
CA ASP A 130 -5.67 15.90 14.63
C ASP A 130 -4.59 15.58 13.60
N LYS A 131 -3.98 14.39 13.68
CA LYS A 131 -2.94 13.98 12.75
C LYS A 131 -3.47 13.71 11.33
N ILE A 132 -4.67 13.16 11.20
CA ILE A 132 -5.36 13.03 9.90
C ILE A 132 -5.58 14.42 9.31
N THR A 133 -6.08 15.36 10.10
CA THR A 133 -6.32 16.74 9.66
C THR A 133 -5.03 17.46 9.28
N GLU A 134 -3.94 17.23 10.02
CA GLU A 134 -2.60 17.78 9.72
C GLU A 134 -2.08 17.31 8.36
N ILE A 135 -2.29 16.03 8.02
CA ILE A 135 -1.74 15.41 6.80
C ILE A 135 -2.60 15.71 5.57
N PHE A 136 -3.92 15.55 5.70
CA PHE A 136 -4.85 15.66 4.57
C PHE A 136 -5.51 17.04 4.48
N GLY A 137 -5.38 17.89 5.50
CA GLY A 137 -6.00 19.22 5.59
C GLY A 137 -7.45 19.21 6.07
N SER A 138 -8.16 18.08 5.97
CA SER A 138 -9.46 17.83 6.61
C SER A 138 -9.74 16.33 6.70
N LYS A 139 -10.90 15.96 7.25
CA LYS A 139 -11.37 14.56 7.40
C LYS A 139 -12.24 14.09 6.22
N GLU A 140 -12.48 14.98 5.26
CA GLU A 140 -13.36 14.72 4.11
C GLU A 140 -12.67 13.80 3.10
N GLU A 141 -13.44 12.89 2.50
CA GLU A 141 -12.95 11.97 1.48
C GLU A 141 -12.33 12.70 0.28
N GLU A 142 -12.84 13.88 -0.06
CA GLU A 142 -12.33 14.71 -1.17
C GLU A 142 -10.86 15.08 -1.00
N LYS A 143 -10.37 15.23 0.25
CA LYS A 143 -8.94 15.50 0.49
C LYS A 143 -8.05 14.31 0.18
N LEU A 144 -8.52 13.10 0.46
CA LEU A 144 -7.80 11.90 0.05
C LEU A 144 -7.79 11.78 -1.47
N LYS A 145 -8.92 12.01 -2.14
CA LYS A 145 -9.00 12.01 -3.62
C LYS A 145 -8.05 13.02 -4.25
N GLN A 146 -7.87 14.19 -3.66
CA GLN A 146 -6.89 15.17 -4.14
C GLN A 146 -5.46 14.64 -4.07
N VAL A 147 -5.11 13.92 -2.99
CA VAL A 147 -3.80 13.27 -2.86
C VAL A 147 -3.64 12.12 -3.85
N GLU A 148 -4.66 11.26 -3.99
CA GLU A 148 -4.67 10.16 -4.96
C GLU A 148 -4.52 10.68 -6.39
N ASN A 149 -5.27 11.72 -6.77
CA ASN A 149 -5.15 12.36 -8.08
C ASN A 149 -3.75 12.93 -8.32
N ALA A 150 -3.14 13.55 -7.31
CA ALA A 150 -1.77 14.06 -7.43
C ALA A 150 -0.74 12.91 -7.60
N ILE A 151 -0.96 11.78 -6.93
CA ILE A 151 -0.17 10.56 -7.13
C ILE A 151 -0.36 10.06 -8.57
N ASP A 152 -1.61 9.97 -9.05
CA ASP A 152 -1.94 9.50 -10.38
C ASP A 152 -1.44 10.42 -11.51
N ASP A 153 -1.39 11.73 -11.26
CA ASP A 153 -0.85 12.76 -12.13
C ASP A 153 0.68 12.74 -12.21
N THR A 154 1.35 12.03 -11.27
CA THR A 154 2.81 11.97 -11.24
C THR A 154 3.34 11.36 -12.54
N THR A 155 4.13 12.14 -13.27
CA THR A 155 4.74 11.72 -14.53
C THR A 155 5.98 10.88 -14.27
N ILE A 156 5.99 9.67 -14.84
CA ILE A 156 7.11 8.75 -14.87
C ILE A 156 7.86 8.97 -16.20
N PRO A 157 9.12 9.47 -16.16
CA PRO A 157 9.88 9.75 -17.37
C PRO A 157 10.18 8.51 -18.20
N ALA A 158 10.39 8.72 -19.51
CA ALA A 158 10.95 7.69 -20.39
C ALA A 158 12.30 7.16 -19.85
N GLY A 159 12.57 5.89 -20.12
CA GLY A 159 13.73 5.15 -19.62
C GLY A 159 13.58 4.57 -18.22
N VAL A 160 12.61 5.04 -17.41
CA VAL A 160 12.31 4.42 -16.11
C VAL A 160 11.58 3.10 -16.33
N ALA A 161 12.06 2.04 -15.65
CA ALA A 161 11.50 0.69 -15.75
C ALA A 161 11.36 0.18 -17.21
N GLN A 162 12.31 0.54 -18.09
CA GLN A 162 12.31 0.17 -19.52
C GLN A 162 11.11 0.73 -20.32
N SER A 163 10.49 1.81 -19.84
CA SER A 163 9.43 2.49 -20.59
C SER A 163 10.01 3.32 -21.73
N GLU A 164 9.52 3.16 -22.94
CA GLU A 164 9.98 3.94 -24.11
C GLU A 164 9.48 5.39 -24.08
N ASN A 165 8.30 5.62 -23.50
CA ASN A 165 7.65 6.93 -23.42
C ASN A 165 7.42 7.34 -21.97
N GLU A 166 7.23 8.65 -21.75
CA GLU A 166 6.72 9.13 -20.47
C GLU A 166 5.26 8.68 -20.27
N GLN A 167 4.90 8.40 -19.02
CA GLN A 167 3.55 7.99 -18.67
C GLN A 167 3.17 8.51 -17.30
N ARG A 168 1.88 8.76 -17.08
CA ARG A 168 1.33 9.05 -15.76
C ARG A 168 1.28 7.79 -14.90
N LEU A 169 1.58 7.92 -13.60
CA LEU A 169 1.55 6.80 -12.67
C LEU A 169 0.17 6.14 -12.62
N GLY A 170 -0.91 6.93 -12.59
CA GLY A 170 -2.28 6.41 -12.57
C GLY A 170 -2.70 5.68 -13.86
N SER A 171 -1.92 5.79 -14.93
CA SER A 171 -2.13 5.03 -16.18
C SER A 171 -1.37 3.70 -16.20
N ILE A 172 -0.61 3.36 -15.15
CA ILE A 172 0.19 2.14 -15.04
C ILE A 172 -0.50 1.17 -14.10
N ASN A 173 -1.12 0.14 -14.65
CA ASN A 173 -1.87 -0.89 -13.90
C ASN A 173 -1.16 -2.26 -13.87
N ILE A 174 0.11 -2.32 -14.25
CA ILE A 174 0.92 -3.55 -14.26
C ILE A 174 1.79 -3.57 -13.00
N GLU A 175 1.52 -4.49 -12.08
CA GLU A 175 2.20 -4.59 -10.77
C GLU A 175 3.72 -4.68 -10.90
N ASP A 176 4.24 -5.56 -11.77
CA ASP A 176 5.68 -5.69 -12.05
C ASP A 176 6.31 -4.37 -12.50
N LYS A 177 5.56 -3.57 -13.26
CA LYS A 177 6.02 -2.26 -13.73
C LYS A 177 6.07 -1.26 -12.59
N LEU A 178 5.03 -1.23 -11.74
CA LEU A 178 4.99 -0.40 -10.53
C LEU A 178 6.13 -0.75 -9.57
N ALA A 179 6.41 -2.04 -9.33
CA ALA A 179 7.50 -2.50 -8.48
C ALA A 179 8.89 -2.08 -9.02
N LYS A 180 9.10 -2.15 -10.33
CA LYS A 180 10.33 -1.67 -10.99
C LYS A 180 10.48 -0.15 -10.85
N ILE A 181 9.39 0.61 -11.02
CA ILE A 181 9.38 2.06 -10.83
C ILE A 181 9.75 2.41 -9.38
N LEU A 182 9.11 1.77 -8.40
CA LEU A 182 9.40 1.95 -6.99
C LEU A 182 10.89 1.69 -6.68
N SER A 183 11.41 0.56 -7.17
CA SER A 183 12.82 0.17 -6.97
C SER A 183 13.78 1.21 -7.58
N TYR A 184 13.48 1.73 -8.76
CA TYR A 184 14.27 2.78 -9.41
C TYR A 184 14.34 4.05 -8.55
N TYR A 185 13.21 4.55 -8.06
CA TYR A 185 13.17 5.77 -7.25
C TYR A 185 13.79 5.58 -5.86
N GLN A 186 13.63 4.41 -5.24
CA GLN A 186 14.33 4.08 -3.99
C GLN A 186 15.84 4.15 -4.18
N LEU A 187 16.39 3.51 -5.23
CA LEU A 187 17.82 3.56 -5.54
C LEU A 187 18.30 4.99 -5.81
N ARG A 188 17.53 5.77 -6.57
CA ARG A 188 17.85 7.18 -6.87
C ARG A 188 17.88 8.02 -5.61
N ASN A 189 16.93 7.84 -4.70
CA ASN A 189 16.87 8.56 -3.43
C ASN A 189 18.06 8.20 -2.54
N SER A 190 18.42 6.91 -2.45
CA SER A 190 19.62 6.48 -1.72
C SER A 190 20.90 7.09 -2.30
N LYS A 191 21.06 7.12 -3.63
CA LYS A 191 22.21 7.78 -4.29
C LYS A 191 22.24 9.27 -3.99
N THR A 192 21.09 9.94 -4.05
CA THR A 192 20.97 11.38 -3.76
C THR A 192 21.38 11.68 -2.32
N LEU A 193 21.00 10.84 -1.36
CA LEU A 193 21.43 10.97 0.04
C LEU A 193 22.94 10.84 0.18
N VAL A 194 23.55 9.84 -0.47
CA VAL A 194 25.02 9.67 -0.49
C VAL A 194 25.71 10.90 -1.07
N ASP A 195 25.21 11.42 -2.20
CA ASP A 195 25.77 12.61 -2.84
C ASP A 195 25.65 13.86 -1.96
N LEU A 196 24.51 14.05 -1.30
CA LEU A 196 24.31 15.14 -0.34
C LEU A 196 25.27 15.03 0.84
N LYS A 197 25.46 13.82 1.41
CA LYS A 197 26.41 13.57 2.50
C LYS A 197 27.86 13.86 2.08
N ASN A 198 28.23 13.47 0.87
CA ASN A 198 29.55 13.74 0.30
C ASN A 198 29.76 15.24 0.07
N LYS A 199 28.77 15.94 -0.51
CA LYS A 199 28.83 17.40 -0.69
C LYS A 199 28.97 18.12 0.64
N LEU A 200 28.19 17.76 1.65
CA LEU A 200 28.25 18.38 2.98
C LEU A 200 29.63 18.17 3.62
N SER A 201 30.19 16.95 3.53
CA SER A 201 31.52 16.64 4.06
C SER A 201 32.63 17.41 3.34
N ASN A 202 32.52 17.57 2.02
CA ASN A 202 33.49 18.32 1.23
C ASN A 202 33.40 19.83 1.48
N THR A 203 32.20 20.39 1.67
CA THR A 203 32.00 21.79 2.03
C THR A 203 32.55 22.09 3.43
N ALA A 204 32.36 21.22 4.42
CA ALA A 204 32.93 21.37 5.75
C ALA A 204 34.48 21.39 5.72
N LYS A 205 35.09 20.58 4.85
CA LYS A 205 36.55 20.58 4.61
C LYS A 205 37.06 21.83 3.86
N ILE A 206 36.19 22.58 3.16
CA ILE A 206 36.57 23.84 2.48
C ILE A 206 36.68 25.00 3.48
N THR A 207 35.93 24.97 4.58
CA THR A 207 35.99 25.98 5.65
C THR A 207 37.22 25.88 6.56
N GLU A 208 37.99 24.80 6.50
CA GLU A 208 39.34 24.78 7.08
C GLU A 208 40.32 25.41 6.09
N PRO A 209 41.10 26.45 6.48
CA PRO A 209 42.08 27.07 5.59
C PRO A 209 43.02 26.01 5.04
N LYS A 210 43.09 25.84 3.72
CA LYS A 210 43.76 24.69 3.09
C LYS A 210 45.24 24.96 2.82
N SER A 211 45.59 26.22 2.58
CA SER A 211 46.98 26.59 2.31
C SER A 211 47.73 27.00 3.58
N ALA A 212 49.04 26.77 3.57
CA ALA A 212 49.93 27.26 4.64
C ALA A 212 49.85 28.78 4.80
N GLU A 213 49.57 29.51 3.70
CA GLU A 213 49.43 30.96 3.70
C GLU A 213 48.14 31.42 4.39
N GLU A 214 47.00 30.77 4.11
CA GLU A 214 45.73 31.06 4.79
C GLU A 214 45.77 30.67 6.26
N LYS A 215 46.35 29.50 6.59
CA LYS A 215 46.56 29.08 7.99
C LYS A 215 47.47 30.07 8.72
N GLY A 216 48.51 30.57 8.07
CA GLY A 216 49.39 31.61 8.60
C GLY A 216 48.66 32.93 8.89
N LYS A 217 47.82 33.41 7.95
CA LYS A 217 46.97 34.60 8.15
C LYS A 217 45.98 34.41 9.29
N VAL A 218 45.45 33.21 9.50
CA VAL A 218 44.57 32.88 10.63
C VAL A 218 45.32 32.89 11.97
N CYS A 219 46.55 32.35 12.04
CA CYS A 219 47.37 32.43 13.24
C CYS A 219 47.67 33.88 13.63
N ASN A 220 48.06 34.71 12.65
CA ASN A 220 48.39 36.11 12.90
C ASN A 220 47.13 36.93 13.31
N SER A 221 46.05 36.82 12.55
CA SER A 221 44.80 37.58 12.81
C SER A 221 44.09 37.18 14.10
N LYS A 222 44.04 35.88 14.44
CA LYS A 222 43.35 35.40 15.65
C LYS A 222 44.23 35.42 16.89
N GLY A 223 45.55 35.26 16.72
CA GLY A 223 46.51 35.40 17.82
C GLY A 223 46.78 36.85 18.20
N LYS A 224 46.45 37.81 17.31
CA LYS A 224 46.65 39.26 17.47
C LYS A 224 48.04 39.63 18.00
N ASP A 225 49.04 38.83 17.64
CA ASP A 225 50.41 38.98 18.11
C ASP A 225 50.58 39.02 19.65
N LYS A 226 49.64 38.39 20.38
CA LYS A 226 49.68 38.19 21.83
C LYS A 226 49.93 36.73 22.17
N GLN A 227 50.82 36.49 23.12
CA GLN A 227 51.22 35.15 23.53
C GLN A 227 50.03 34.30 24.01
N GLN A 228 49.20 34.82 24.90
CA GLN A 228 48.05 34.08 25.46
C GLN A 228 46.96 33.76 24.43
N GLU A 229 46.75 34.62 23.43
CA GLU A 229 45.78 34.38 22.36
C GLU A 229 46.34 33.38 21.34
N CYS A 230 47.66 33.42 21.07
CA CYS A 230 48.34 32.46 20.21
C CYS A 230 48.43 31.06 20.82
N GLU A 231 48.66 30.94 22.14
CA GLU A 231 48.73 29.65 22.84
C GLU A 231 47.39 28.87 22.78
N LYS A 232 46.26 29.57 22.71
CA LYS A 232 44.93 28.96 22.47
C LYS A 232 44.75 28.38 21.07
N LEU A 233 45.65 28.72 20.13
CA LEU A 233 45.64 28.27 18.74
C LEU A 233 46.71 27.20 18.47
N LYS A 234 47.37 26.69 19.50
CA LYS A 234 48.42 25.68 19.40
C LYS A 234 47.92 24.38 18.74
N GLU A 235 46.66 23.99 19.00
CA GLU A 235 45.99 22.85 18.35
C GLU A 235 45.78 23.06 16.84
N LYS A 236 45.81 24.31 16.36
CA LYS A 236 45.75 24.66 14.92
C LYS A 236 47.14 24.80 14.29
N GLY A 237 48.19 24.46 15.03
CA GLY A 237 49.59 24.56 14.61
C GLY A 237 50.17 25.97 14.68
N CYS A 238 49.55 26.90 15.43
CA CYS A 238 50.10 28.25 15.62
C CYS A 238 51.11 28.28 16.77
N VAL A 239 52.24 28.96 16.58
CA VAL A 239 53.29 29.17 17.58
C VAL A 239 53.60 30.66 17.72
N PHE A 240 53.75 31.10 18.96
CA PHE A 240 54.15 32.47 19.26
C PHE A 240 55.67 32.59 19.10
N ASN A 241 56.12 33.48 18.21
CA ASN A 241 57.52 33.80 18.06
C ASN A 241 57.82 35.10 18.82
N PRO A 242 58.45 35.04 20.02
CA PRO A 242 58.77 36.23 20.81
C PRO A 242 59.96 37.03 20.26
N LYS A 243 60.68 36.53 19.23
CA LYS A 243 61.92 37.11 18.68
C LYS A 243 61.96 37.09 17.13
N GLY A 244 60.81 37.22 16.46
CA GLY A 244 60.79 37.25 15.00
C GLY A 244 61.41 38.51 14.41
N ASP A 245 61.90 38.42 13.17
CA ASP A 245 62.55 39.53 12.43
C ASP A 245 61.66 40.78 12.27
N GLU A 246 60.36 40.65 12.49
CA GLU A 246 59.35 41.73 12.42
C GLU A 246 58.66 42.01 13.77
N GLY A 247 59.21 41.53 14.89
CA GLY A 247 58.63 41.66 16.23
C GLY A 247 57.87 40.41 16.73
N LYS A 248 57.26 40.53 17.91
CA LYS A 248 56.49 39.43 18.53
C LYS A 248 55.27 39.11 17.65
N LYS A 249 55.19 37.90 17.08
CA LYS A 249 54.07 37.52 16.20
C LYS A 249 53.58 36.10 16.43
N CYS A 250 52.28 35.87 16.19
CA CYS A 250 51.72 34.52 16.14
C CYS A 250 51.82 33.98 14.70
N THR A 251 52.55 32.89 14.50
CA THR A 251 52.86 32.34 13.16
C THR A 251 52.54 30.84 13.10
N LEU A 252 52.40 30.30 11.89
CA LEU A 252 52.19 28.86 11.70
C LEU A 252 53.53 28.11 11.92
N SER A 253 53.52 27.06 12.74
CA SER A 253 54.69 26.22 13.01
C SER A 253 55.13 25.44 11.77
N GLU A 254 56.36 24.92 11.77
CA GLU A 254 56.88 24.11 10.67
C GLU A 254 56.07 22.80 10.49
N GLU A 255 55.62 22.18 11.58
CA GLU A 255 54.72 21.03 11.53
C GLU A 255 53.36 21.43 10.91
N GLY A 256 52.84 22.61 11.26
CA GLY A 256 51.61 23.16 10.67
C GLY A 256 51.75 23.46 9.18
N LYS A 257 52.92 23.94 8.72
CA LYS A 257 53.24 24.16 7.31
C LYS A 257 53.33 22.85 6.53
N GLN A 258 53.99 21.84 7.07
CA GLN A 258 54.10 20.51 6.44
C GLN A 258 52.74 19.81 6.34
N ALA A 259 51.91 19.90 7.39
CA ALA A 259 50.55 19.36 7.37
C ALA A 259 49.67 20.05 6.32
N ALA A 260 49.78 21.38 6.18
CA ALA A 260 49.07 22.13 5.15
C ALA A 260 49.51 21.75 3.72
N GLN A 261 50.81 21.54 3.50
CA GLN A 261 51.32 21.12 2.18
C GLN A 261 50.85 19.71 1.79
N LYS A 262 50.77 18.77 2.74
CA LYS A 262 50.22 17.43 2.49
C LYS A 262 48.74 17.46 2.14
N ALA A 263 47.93 18.22 2.89
CA ALA A 263 46.50 18.38 2.62
C ALA A 263 46.23 19.02 1.23
N ASN A 264 47.08 19.94 0.80
CA ASN A 264 46.95 20.57 -0.52
C ASN A 264 47.26 19.59 -1.68
N LYS A 265 48.23 18.68 -1.49
CA LYS A 265 48.54 17.62 -2.48
C LYS A 265 47.42 16.59 -2.60
N GLU A 266 46.85 16.15 -1.48
CA GLU A 266 45.73 15.18 -1.47
C GLU A 266 44.46 15.75 -2.13
N THR A 267 44.21 17.05 -1.96
CA THR A 267 43.07 17.74 -2.59
C THR A 267 43.31 17.91 -4.11
N GLY A 268 44.54 18.20 -4.54
CA GLY A 268 44.90 18.29 -5.96
C GLY A 268 44.69 16.97 -6.72
N ASP A 269 45.14 15.85 -6.17
CA ASP A 269 44.97 14.53 -6.80
C ASP A 269 43.51 14.06 -6.87
N ALA A 270 42.69 14.41 -5.88
CA ALA A 270 41.26 14.09 -5.88
C ALA A 270 40.49 14.87 -6.97
N THR A 271 40.90 16.11 -7.23
CA THR A 271 40.22 16.99 -8.20
C THR A 271 40.56 16.59 -9.65
N SER A 272 41.80 16.16 -9.91
CA SER A 272 42.23 15.62 -11.20
C SER A 272 41.49 14.32 -11.56
N LYS A 273 41.36 13.38 -10.61
CA LYS A 273 40.61 12.12 -10.80
C LYS A 273 39.11 12.32 -11.05
N ALA A 274 38.48 13.31 -10.39
CA ALA A 274 37.08 13.65 -10.63
C ALA A 274 36.85 14.26 -12.03
N SER A 275 37.82 15.03 -12.53
CA SER A 275 37.78 15.66 -13.85
C SER A 275 37.94 14.63 -14.99
N ASP A 276 38.82 13.64 -14.82
CA ASP A 276 39.01 12.56 -15.80
C ASP A 276 37.82 11.60 -15.87
N LYS A 277 37.19 11.29 -14.72
CA LYS A 277 35.99 10.44 -14.68
C LYS A 277 34.81 11.10 -15.41
N LYS A 278 34.62 12.41 -15.23
CA LYS A 278 33.56 13.17 -15.92
C LYS A 278 33.77 13.21 -17.44
N LYS A 279 35.02 13.36 -17.92
CA LYS A 279 35.37 13.29 -19.35
C LYS A 279 35.21 11.89 -19.97
N GLN A 280 35.27 10.81 -19.18
CA GLN A 280 35.00 9.45 -19.65
C GLN A 280 33.50 9.14 -19.71
N GLU A 281 32.70 9.67 -18.78
CA GLU A 281 31.24 9.50 -18.80
C GLU A 281 30.59 10.28 -19.96
N GLU A 282 31.08 11.49 -20.28
CA GLU A 282 30.60 12.29 -21.43
C GLU A 282 30.96 11.68 -22.80
N ARG A 283 32.01 10.84 -22.89
CA ARG A 283 32.37 10.12 -24.14
C ARG A 283 31.61 8.81 -24.37
N LYS A 284 30.86 8.32 -23.38
CA LYS A 284 30.08 7.07 -23.50
C LYS A 284 28.62 7.29 -23.89
N TYR A 285 28.15 8.54 -23.92
CA TYR A 285 26.76 8.92 -24.14
C TYR A 285 26.55 9.98 -25.24
N GLY A 286 27.58 10.27 -26.04
CA GLY A 286 27.47 11.02 -27.31
C GLY A 286 27.78 10.10 -28.46
#